data_AF-D3EG68-F1
#
_entry.id   AF-D3EG68-F1
#
_cell.length_a   1.000
_cell.length_b   1.000
_cell.length_c   1.000
_cell.angle_alpha   90.00
_cell.angle_beta   90.00
_cell.angle_gamma   90.00
#
_symmetry.space_group_name_H-M   'P 1'
#
loop_
_entity.id
_entity.type
_entity.pdbx_description
1 polymer ?
#
loop_
_entity_poly.entity_id
_entity_poly.type
_entity_poly.pdbx_seq_one_letter_code
_entity_poly.pdbx_strand_id
1 'polypeptide(L)'
;MTIEKFRRISLFALTSVLLAASLIWQGEQAAANEAEGYYVNVGGTHIKDVHVRKGKAYVPLKSLADAMGYEISYTLQEELDNFHQYDLKAASGPPVSVWGNDSWGYTIVRRATQEMSVNDIDIYKPARLCAEESDHCKLDKSKYDGPLFIKNTLYVPVRDMAKALNLKLTMTKTPKGRSIQLSLH
;
A
#
# COMPACT_ATOMS: atom_id res chain seq x y z
N MET A 1 45.72 -40.35 45.86
CA MET A 1 44.39 -40.92 46.12
C MET A 1 43.41 -39.76 46.22
N THR A 2 42.62 -39.52 45.17
CA THR A 2 41.68 -38.39 45.09
C THR A 2 40.41 -38.93 44.43
N ILE A 3 39.30 -38.87 45.18
CA ILE A 3 37.99 -39.36 44.78
C ILE A 3 37.18 -38.15 44.28
N GLU A 4 36.97 -38.04 42.97
CA GLU A 4 36.02 -37.07 42.43
C GLU A 4 34.60 -37.65 42.45
N LYS A 5 33.70 -36.97 43.17
CA LYS A 5 32.27 -37.29 43.22
C LYS A 5 31.55 -36.65 42.04
N PHE A 6 31.21 -37.45 41.02
CA PHE A 6 30.27 -37.02 39.98
C PHE A 6 28.85 -36.96 40.56
N ARG A 7 28.31 -35.74 40.68
CA ARG A 7 26.89 -35.49 41.01
C ARG A 7 26.00 -35.97 39.86
N ARG A 8 25.09 -36.90 40.16
CA ARG A 8 24.02 -37.35 39.26
C ARG A 8 23.04 -36.19 39.04
N ILE A 9 23.10 -35.56 37.86
CA ILE A 9 22.08 -34.62 37.41
C ILE A 9 20.86 -35.45 37.02
N SER A 10 19.76 -35.24 37.74
CA SER A 10 18.52 -36.00 37.62
C SER A 10 17.93 -35.85 36.22
N LEU A 11 17.74 -36.96 35.50
CA LEU A 11 17.23 -37.03 34.13
C LEU A 11 15.83 -36.40 33.95
N PHE A 12 15.11 -36.15 35.06
CA PHE A 12 13.79 -35.51 35.07
C PHE A 12 13.81 -33.99 34.88
N ALA A 13 14.95 -33.32 35.07
CA ALA A 13 15.05 -31.88 34.86
C ALA A 13 15.26 -31.50 33.38
N LEU A 14 15.70 -32.44 32.54
CA LEU A 14 15.95 -32.16 31.12
C LEU A 14 14.69 -32.27 30.25
N THR A 15 13.70 -33.08 30.63
CA THR A 15 12.48 -33.29 29.82
C THR A 15 11.44 -32.18 29.98
N SER A 16 11.39 -31.49 31.12
CA SER A 16 10.46 -30.39 31.38
C SER A 16 10.84 -29.08 30.68
N VAL A 17 12.13 -28.85 30.41
CA VAL A 17 12.60 -27.66 29.66
C VAL A 17 12.30 -27.78 28.17
N LEU A 18 12.34 -29.00 27.61
CA LEU A 18 12.05 -29.24 26.18
C LEU A 18 10.57 -29.03 25.81
N LEU A 19 9.63 -29.37 26.70
CA LEU A 19 8.20 -29.14 26.47
C LEU A 19 7.80 -27.66 26.56
N ALA A 20 8.47 -26.87 27.42
CA ALA A 20 8.22 -25.44 27.50
C ALA A 20 8.71 -24.70 26.24
N ALA A 21 9.87 -25.12 25.69
CA ALA A 21 10.41 -24.55 24.46
C ALA A 21 9.53 -24.84 23.22
N SER A 22 8.89 -26.02 23.14
CA SER A 22 8.00 -26.35 22.02
C SER A 22 6.70 -25.54 22.00
N LEU A 23 6.19 -25.13 23.17
CA LEU A 23 4.96 -24.33 23.27
C LEU A 23 5.20 -22.85 22.95
N ILE A 24 6.37 -22.31 23.33
CA ILE A 24 6.74 -20.93 23.04
C ILE A 24 6.97 -20.75 21.52
N TRP A 25 7.61 -21.71 20.87
CA TRP A 25 7.87 -21.67 19.41
C TRP A 25 6.58 -21.74 18.58
N GLN A 26 5.59 -22.52 19.01
CA GLN A 26 4.29 -22.63 18.32
C GLN A 26 3.40 -21.39 18.54
N GLY A 27 3.49 -20.75 19.71
CA GLY A 27 2.76 -19.51 20.00
C GLY A 27 3.22 -18.31 19.18
N GLU A 28 4.53 -18.14 19.00
CA GLU A 28 5.09 -17.06 18.15
C GLU A 28 4.84 -17.29 16.66
N GLN A 29 4.86 -18.54 16.18
CA GLN A 29 4.52 -18.85 14.79
C GLN A 29 3.01 -18.74 14.48
N ALA A 30 2.14 -18.93 15.47
CA ALA A 30 0.70 -18.70 15.31
C ALA A 30 0.35 -17.20 15.30
N ALA A 31 1.06 -16.38 16.09
CA ALA A 31 0.88 -14.93 16.09
C ALA A 31 1.51 -14.23 14.86
N ALA A 32 2.56 -14.81 14.27
CA ALA A 32 3.24 -14.25 13.10
C ALA A 32 2.60 -14.62 11.74
N ASN A 33 1.63 -15.54 11.70
CA ASN A 33 1.05 -16.07 10.45
C ASN A 33 -0.37 -15.59 10.11
N GLU A 34 -1.00 -14.78 10.95
CA GLU A 34 -2.17 -14.02 10.52
C GLU A 34 -1.73 -12.61 10.11
N ALA A 35 -1.15 -12.51 8.90
CA ALA A 35 -1.10 -11.21 8.24
C ALA A 35 -2.54 -10.70 8.16
N GLU A 36 -2.88 -9.67 8.96
CA GLU A 36 -4.20 -9.04 8.96
C GLU A 36 -4.57 -8.68 7.50
N GLY A 37 -5.36 -9.53 6.86
CA GLY A 37 -5.69 -9.40 5.45
C GLY A 37 -6.55 -8.15 5.22
N TYR A 38 -6.20 -7.35 4.22
CA TYR A 38 -7.05 -6.24 3.80
C TYR A 38 -8.02 -6.72 2.72
N TYR A 39 -9.31 -6.65 3.02
CA TYR A 39 -10.38 -6.90 2.06
C TYR A 39 -10.92 -5.56 1.60
N VAL A 40 -10.82 -5.24 0.31
CA VAL A 40 -11.27 -3.96 -0.23
C VAL A 40 -12.51 -4.19 -1.08
N ASN A 41 -13.60 -3.48 -0.77
CA ASN A 41 -14.83 -3.47 -1.54
C ASN A 41 -15.10 -2.04 -2.01
N VAL A 42 -15.45 -1.88 -3.28
CA VAL A 42 -15.61 -0.59 -3.95
C VAL A 42 -16.91 -0.63 -4.73
N GLY A 43 -17.89 0.23 -4.39
CA GLY A 43 -19.17 0.26 -5.09
C GLY A 43 -19.91 -1.10 -5.10
N GLY A 44 -19.74 -1.91 -4.04
CA GLY A 44 -20.27 -3.27 -3.97
C GLY A 44 -19.42 -4.35 -4.66
N THR A 45 -18.36 -3.97 -5.38
CA THR A 45 -17.44 -4.89 -6.05
C THR A 45 -16.25 -5.23 -5.15
N HIS A 46 -15.96 -6.52 -5.00
CA HIS A 46 -14.76 -6.97 -4.29
C HIS A 46 -13.52 -6.82 -5.16
N ILE A 47 -12.54 -6.05 -4.70
CA ILE A 47 -11.28 -5.84 -5.41
C ILE A 47 -10.29 -6.94 -5.03
N LYS A 48 -9.82 -7.67 -6.03
CA LYS A 48 -8.77 -8.69 -5.91
C LYS A 48 -7.38 -8.04 -5.93
N ASP A 49 -6.36 -8.82 -5.60
CA ASP A 49 -4.94 -8.43 -5.68
C ASP A 49 -4.57 -7.19 -4.85
N VAL A 50 -5.12 -7.12 -3.64
CA VAL A 50 -4.77 -6.06 -2.67
C VAL A 50 -3.34 -6.27 -2.19
N HIS A 51 -2.46 -5.27 -2.40
CA HIS A 51 -1.13 -5.26 -1.80
C HIS A 51 -1.13 -4.47 -0.50
N VAL A 52 -0.38 -4.97 0.48
CA VAL A 52 -0.19 -4.27 1.75
C VAL A 52 1.27 -3.90 1.88
N ARG A 53 1.56 -2.60 2.02
CA ARG A 53 2.92 -2.08 2.22
C ARG A 53 2.89 -0.99 3.28
N LYS A 54 3.76 -1.10 4.29
CA LYS A 54 3.86 -0.15 5.41
C LYS A 54 2.49 0.16 6.06
N GLY A 55 1.63 -0.85 6.22
CA GLY A 55 0.29 -0.71 6.82
C GLY A 55 -0.77 -0.03 5.94
N LYS A 56 -0.45 0.30 4.68
CA LYS A 56 -1.40 0.82 3.70
C LYS A 56 -1.83 -0.27 2.73
N ALA A 57 -3.11 -0.26 2.36
CA ALA A 57 -3.66 -1.10 1.31
C ALA A 57 -3.56 -0.37 -0.04
N TYR A 58 -3.13 -1.12 -1.05
CA TYR A 58 -3.01 -0.68 -2.43
C TYR A 58 -3.82 -1.59 -3.34
N VAL A 59 -4.51 -1.01 -4.30
CA VAL A 59 -5.36 -1.73 -5.26
C VAL A 59 -4.98 -1.37 -6.69
N PRO A 60 -5.21 -2.26 -7.68
CA PRO A 60 -5.00 -1.91 -9.09
C PRO A 60 -5.85 -0.70 -9.46
N LEU A 61 -5.23 0.34 -10.03
CA LEU A 61 -5.92 1.57 -10.43
C LEU A 61 -7.07 1.29 -11.41
N LYS A 62 -6.85 0.41 -12.38
CA LYS A 62 -7.87 0.00 -13.35
C LYS A 62 -9.07 -0.65 -12.65
N SER A 63 -8.84 -1.62 -11.75
CA SER A 63 -9.92 -2.28 -11.03
C SER A 63 -10.71 -1.32 -10.13
N LEU A 64 -10.02 -0.35 -9.51
CA LEU A 64 -10.66 0.71 -8.74
C LEU A 64 -11.54 1.61 -9.62
N ALA A 65 -11.03 2.04 -10.79
CA ALA A 65 -11.75 2.87 -11.74
C ALA A 65 -12.99 2.14 -12.27
N ASP A 66 -12.81 0.90 -12.75
CA ASP A 66 -13.89 0.05 -13.27
C ASP A 66 -15.00 -0.14 -12.21
N ALA A 67 -14.64 -0.42 -10.95
CA ALA A 67 -15.61 -0.61 -9.86
C ALA A 67 -16.36 0.67 -9.46
N MET A 68 -15.80 1.85 -9.73
CA MET A 68 -16.43 3.14 -9.47
C MET A 68 -17.15 3.73 -10.70
N GLY A 69 -17.10 3.05 -11.85
CA GLY A 69 -17.67 3.57 -13.11
C GLY A 69 -16.88 4.74 -13.70
N TYR A 70 -15.57 4.80 -13.44
CA TYR A 70 -14.66 5.76 -14.06
C TYR A 70 -14.04 5.17 -15.32
N GLU A 71 -13.99 5.96 -16.37
CA GLU A 71 -13.16 5.70 -17.53
C GLU A 71 -11.71 6.04 -17.20
N ILE A 72 -10.77 5.24 -17.69
CA ILE A 72 -9.33 5.47 -17.54
C ILE A 72 -8.70 5.65 -18.91
N SER A 73 -7.97 6.75 -19.09
CA SER A 73 -7.07 6.97 -20.22
C SER A 73 -5.62 6.90 -19.77
N TYR A 74 -4.76 6.36 -20.63
CA TYR A 74 -3.33 6.28 -20.39
C TYR A 74 -2.57 7.02 -21.48
N THR A 75 -1.58 7.81 -21.07
CA THR A 75 -0.64 8.50 -21.95
C THR A 75 0.77 8.29 -21.43
N LEU A 76 1.70 7.94 -22.33
CA LEU A 76 3.13 8.02 -22.07
C LEU A 76 3.64 9.37 -22.56
N GLN A 77 4.18 10.18 -21.66
CA GLN A 77 4.82 11.45 -21.99
C GLN A 77 6.31 11.21 -22.10
N GLU A 78 6.82 11.32 -23.33
CA GLU A 78 8.24 11.20 -23.64
C GLU A 78 8.89 12.57 -23.50
N GLU A 79 9.54 12.81 -22.35
CA GLU A 79 10.35 14.01 -22.11
C GLU A 79 11.82 13.62 -21.92
N LEU A 80 12.55 14.31 -21.02
CA LEU A 80 13.89 13.89 -20.60
C LEU A 80 13.86 12.52 -19.89
N ASP A 81 12.81 12.28 -19.12
CA ASP A 81 12.43 10.97 -18.61
C ASP A 81 11.03 10.62 -19.14
N ASN A 82 10.74 9.33 -19.26
CA ASN A 82 9.39 8.88 -19.62
C ASN A 82 8.47 8.96 -18.40
N PHE A 83 7.35 9.68 -18.54
CA PHE A 83 6.32 9.79 -17.51
C PHE A 83 5.04 9.06 -17.93
N HIS A 84 4.53 8.24 -17.04
CA HIS A 84 3.23 7.61 -17.21
C HIS A 84 2.17 8.54 -16.65
N GLN A 85 1.10 8.79 -17.40
CA GLN A 85 -0.07 9.53 -16.91
C GLN A 85 -1.32 8.67 -17.09
N TYR A 86 -2.09 8.54 -16.00
CA TYR A 86 -3.38 7.87 -15.97
C TYR A 86 -4.43 8.87 -15.53
N ASP A 87 -5.37 9.20 -16.42
CA ASP A 87 -6.46 10.12 -16.12
C ASP A 87 -7.76 9.35 -15.97
N LEU A 88 -8.45 9.61 -14.86
CA LEU A 88 -9.71 9.01 -14.48
C LEU A 88 -10.81 10.06 -14.64
N LYS A 89 -11.84 9.74 -15.41
CA LYS A 89 -13.01 10.61 -15.63
C LYS A 89 -14.32 9.84 -15.42
N ALA A 90 -15.30 10.49 -14.82
CA ALA A 90 -16.67 10.00 -14.70
C ALA A 90 -17.63 11.18 -14.87
N ALA A 91 -18.86 10.91 -15.32
CA ALA A 91 -19.87 11.95 -15.56
C ALA A 91 -20.23 12.75 -14.29
N SER A 92 -20.22 12.09 -13.12
CA SER A 92 -20.69 12.65 -11.84
C SER A 92 -19.60 12.72 -10.77
N GLY A 93 -18.33 12.52 -11.14
CA GLY A 93 -17.21 12.45 -10.20
C GLY A 93 -16.08 13.41 -10.56
N PRO A 94 -15.25 13.83 -9.59
CA PRO A 94 -14.12 14.71 -9.89
C PRO A 94 -13.12 13.99 -10.81
N PRO A 95 -12.54 14.69 -11.80
CA PRO A 95 -11.43 14.14 -12.58
C PRO A 95 -10.20 13.96 -11.70
N VAL A 96 -9.47 12.86 -11.88
CA VAL A 96 -8.26 12.53 -11.11
C VAL A 96 -7.16 12.13 -12.07
N SER A 97 -5.95 12.63 -11.84
CA SER A 97 -4.76 12.22 -12.59
C SER A 97 -3.76 11.54 -11.65
N VAL A 98 -3.23 10.39 -12.07
CA VAL A 98 -2.10 9.73 -11.42
C VAL A 98 -0.95 9.71 -12.40
N TRP A 99 0.12 10.42 -12.12
CA TRP A 99 1.21 10.59 -13.07
C TRP A 99 2.58 10.53 -12.41
N GLY A 100 3.58 10.01 -13.11
CA GLY A 100 4.91 9.81 -12.58
C GLY A 100 5.68 8.69 -13.27
N ASN A 101 6.79 8.30 -12.65
CA ASN A 101 7.59 7.13 -13.05
C ASN A 101 8.37 6.60 -11.84
N ASP A 102 9.12 5.52 -12.04
CA ASP A 102 9.88 4.85 -10.97
C ASP A 102 11.02 5.71 -10.40
N SER A 103 11.54 6.67 -11.17
CA SER A 103 12.66 7.55 -10.77
C SER A 103 12.19 8.73 -9.92
N TRP A 104 11.02 9.29 -10.23
CA TRP A 104 10.46 10.51 -9.63
C TRP A 104 9.33 10.24 -8.64
N GLY A 105 8.79 9.02 -8.63
CA GLY A 105 7.58 8.65 -7.93
C GLY A 105 6.32 9.14 -8.65
N TYR A 106 5.19 8.60 -8.23
CA TYR A 106 3.88 8.97 -8.76
C TYR A 106 3.18 9.99 -7.86
N THR A 107 2.59 11.00 -8.49
CA THR A 107 1.75 12.03 -7.90
C THR A 107 0.28 11.66 -8.13
N ILE A 108 -0.60 11.95 -7.17
CA ILE A 108 -2.05 11.83 -7.31
C ILE A 108 -2.65 13.23 -7.21
N VAL A 109 -3.35 13.66 -8.23
CA VAL A 109 -3.93 15.00 -8.34
C VAL A 109 -5.43 14.88 -8.56
N ARG A 110 -6.23 15.55 -7.71
CA ARG A 110 -7.63 15.80 -8.01
C ARG A 110 -7.72 17.08 -8.83
N ARG A 111 -8.29 16.97 -10.03
CA ARG A 111 -8.32 18.04 -11.02
C ARG A 111 -9.55 18.89 -10.85
N ALA A 112 -9.41 20.21 -10.97
CA ALA A 112 -10.55 21.13 -10.93
C ALA A 112 -11.33 21.12 -12.26
N THR A 113 -10.62 20.97 -13.37
CA THR A 113 -11.17 20.83 -14.72
C THR A 113 -10.44 19.70 -15.46
N GLN A 114 -10.69 19.52 -16.76
CA GLN A 114 -9.93 18.53 -17.54
C GLN A 114 -8.48 18.98 -17.81
N GLU A 115 -8.23 20.29 -17.81
CA GLU A 115 -6.91 20.87 -18.04
C GLU A 115 -6.18 21.13 -16.72
N MET A 116 -4.87 21.42 -16.81
CA MET A 116 -4.09 21.80 -15.63
C MET A 116 -4.62 23.12 -15.07
N SER A 117 -4.90 23.14 -13.79
CA SER A 117 -5.41 24.33 -13.12
C SER A 117 -4.61 24.61 -11.86
N VAL A 118 -4.46 25.90 -11.54
CA VAL A 118 -3.97 26.33 -10.22
C VAL A 118 -4.88 25.88 -9.07
N ASN A 119 -6.12 25.49 -9.40
CA ASN A 119 -7.10 24.96 -8.46
C ASN A 119 -7.03 23.43 -8.31
N ASP A 120 -6.08 22.78 -9.00
CA ASP A 120 -5.82 21.35 -8.81
C ASP A 120 -5.31 21.09 -7.40
N ILE A 121 -5.70 19.95 -6.84
CA ILE A 121 -5.37 19.59 -5.47
C ILE A 121 -4.46 18.37 -5.51
N ASP A 122 -3.20 18.57 -5.11
CA ASP A 122 -2.25 17.51 -4.84
C ASP A 122 -2.75 16.67 -3.66
N ILE A 123 -3.25 15.48 -3.97
CA ILE A 123 -3.70 14.51 -2.97
C ILE A 123 -2.47 13.81 -2.37
N TYR A 124 -1.52 13.48 -3.23
CA TYR A 124 -0.24 12.91 -2.87
C TYR A 124 0.86 13.45 -3.77
N LYS A 125 1.97 13.89 -3.18
CA LYS A 125 3.17 14.34 -3.89
C LYS A 125 4.40 13.64 -3.32
N PRO A 126 5.22 12.96 -4.15
CA PRO A 126 6.40 12.26 -3.67
C PRO A 126 7.44 13.23 -3.11
N ALA A 127 8.01 12.88 -1.95
CA ALA A 127 9.17 13.58 -1.42
C ALA A 127 10.41 13.32 -2.29
N ARG A 128 11.20 14.36 -2.54
CA ARG A 128 12.40 14.29 -3.37
C ARG A 128 13.61 14.79 -2.59
N LEU A 129 14.75 14.15 -2.82
CA LEU A 129 16.05 14.60 -2.36
C LEU A 129 16.69 15.39 -3.52
N CYS A 130 16.84 16.69 -3.33
CA CYS A 130 17.52 17.56 -4.28
C CYS A 130 18.83 18.01 -3.62
N ALA A 131 19.95 17.90 -4.35
CA ALA A 131 21.20 18.49 -3.87
C ALA A 131 21.08 20.02 -3.88
N GLU A 132 21.75 20.68 -2.94
CA GLU A 132 21.84 22.15 -2.96
C GLU A 132 22.44 22.60 -4.30
N GLU A 133 21.88 23.67 -4.87
CA GLU A 133 22.32 24.27 -6.13
C GLU A 133 22.28 23.32 -7.36
N SER A 134 21.45 22.27 -7.33
CA SER A 134 21.27 21.36 -8.46
C SER A 134 19.80 21.12 -8.79
N ASP A 135 19.48 21.11 -10.09
CA ASP A 135 18.15 20.72 -10.60
C ASP A 135 17.94 19.19 -10.58
N HIS A 136 18.96 18.42 -10.23
CA HIS A 136 18.89 16.96 -10.15
C HIS A 136 18.29 16.49 -8.83
N CYS A 137 16.97 16.32 -8.82
CA CYS A 137 16.24 15.69 -7.73
C CYS A 137 16.08 14.18 -7.95
N LYS A 138 16.08 13.40 -6.87
CA LYS A 138 15.78 11.95 -6.90
C LYS A 138 14.67 11.64 -5.90
N LEU A 139 13.88 10.60 -6.17
CA LEU A 139 12.86 10.15 -5.24
C LEU A 139 13.46 9.76 -3.86
N ASP A 140 12.91 10.32 -2.78
CA ASP A 140 13.20 9.86 -1.41
C ASP A 140 12.44 8.54 -1.14
N LYS A 141 13.04 7.41 -1.54
CA LYS A 141 12.42 6.08 -1.39
C LYS A 141 12.10 5.71 0.06
N SER A 142 12.79 6.31 1.04
CA SER A 142 12.56 6.04 2.45
C SER A 142 11.20 6.57 2.90
N LYS A 143 10.84 7.77 2.41
CA LYS A 143 9.56 8.45 2.66
C LYS A 143 8.47 8.07 1.67
N TYR A 144 8.81 7.41 0.55
CA TYR A 144 7.84 7.07 -0.48
C TYR A 144 6.83 5.99 -0.05
N ASP A 145 5.56 6.38 -0.16
CA ASP A 145 4.35 5.63 0.20
C ASP A 145 3.19 5.86 -0.80
N GLY A 146 3.50 6.45 -1.96
CA GLY A 146 2.59 6.67 -3.08
C GLY A 146 2.36 5.44 -3.96
N PRO A 147 1.80 5.63 -5.18
CA PRO A 147 1.52 4.54 -6.12
C PRO A 147 2.73 3.65 -6.45
N LEU A 148 2.48 2.38 -6.74
CA LEU A 148 3.51 1.37 -6.98
C LEU A 148 3.27 0.71 -8.33
N PHE A 149 4.24 0.77 -9.23
CA PHE A 149 4.19 0.02 -10.47
C PHE A 149 4.80 -1.38 -10.26
N ILE A 150 3.97 -2.42 -10.30
CA ILE A 150 4.37 -3.79 -10.00
C ILE A 150 3.85 -4.69 -11.13
N LYS A 151 4.74 -5.43 -11.79
CA LYS A 151 4.39 -6.39 -12.86
C LYS A 151 3.41 -5.78 -13.89
N ASN A 152 3.76 -4.59 -14.39
CA ASN A 152 2.96 -3.85 -15.37
C ASN A 152 1.57 -3.37 -14.89
N THR A 153 1.34 -3.36 -13.58
CA THR A 153 0.11 -2.86 -12.96
C THR A 153 0.44 -1.70 -12.04
N LEU A 154 -0.25 -0.57 -12.22
CA LEU A 154 -0.18 0.54 -11.28
C LEU A 154 -1.12 0.28 -10.11
N TYR A 155 -0.55 0.11 -8.93
CA TYR A 155 -1.26 -0.02 -7.66
C TYR A 155 -1.30 1.30 -6.93
N VAL A 156 -2.48 1.73 -6.49
CA VAL A 156 -2.70 3.02 -5.85
C VAL A 156 -3.16 2.88 -4.41
N PRO A 157 -2.70 3.75 -3.49
CA PRO A 157 -3.10 3.71 -2.09
C PRO A 157 -4.59 4.04 -1.94
N VAL A 158 -5.33 3.13 -1.30
CA VAL A 158 -6.80 3.20 -1.21
C VAL A 158 -7.29 4.48 -0.54
N ARG A 159 -6.63 4.92 0.54
CA ARG A 159 -7.02 6.13 1.28
C ARG A 159 -6.86 7.40 0.46
N ASP A 160 -5.74 7.52 -0.25
CA ASP A 160 -5.46 8.71 -1.06
C ASP A 160 -6.42 8.75 -2.25
N MET A 161 -6.69 7.61 -2.90
CA MET A 161 -7.70 7.57 -3.97
C MET A 161 -9.12 7.85 -3.48
N ALA A 162 -9.50 7.40 -2.28
CA ALA A 162 -10.79 7.75 -1.71
C ALA A 162 -10.92 9.28 -1.53
N LYS A 163 -9.86 9.96 -1.08
CA LYS A 163 -9.82 11.42 -1.00
C LYS A 163 -9.87 12.08 -2.39
N ALA A 164 -9.11 11.56 -3.35
CA ALA A 164 -9.04 12.08 -4.72
C ALA A 164 -10.38 11.98 -5.45
N LEU A 165 -11.06 10.84 -5.32
CA LEU A 165 -12.34 10.56 -5.98
C LEU A 165 -13.54 11.04 -5.16
N ASN A 166 -13.31 11.69 -4.02
CA ASN A 166 -14.35 12.15 -3.09
C ASN A 166 -15.31 11.02 -2.66
N LEU A 167 -14.74 9.93 -2.16
CA LEU A 167 -15.45 8.73 -1.72
C LEU A 167 -15.52 8.67 -0.19
N LYS A 168 -16.63 8.11 0.31
CA LYS A 168 -16.73 7.68 1.70
C LYS A 168 -15.89 6.43 1.89
N LEU A 169 -14.94 6.49 2.82
CA LEU A 169 -14.12 5.35 3.22
C LEU A 169 -14.53 4.88 4.62
N THR A 170 -14.95 3.61 4.71
CA THR A 170 -15.27 2.95 5.98
C THR A 170 -14.29 1.82 6.23
N MET A 171 -13.72 1.76 7.43
CA MET A 171 -12.83 0.66 7.83
C MET A 171 -13.40 -0.08 9.03
N THR A 172 -13.46 -1.40 8.92
CA THR A 172 -13.94 -2.27 9.99
C THR A 172 -12.90 -3.34 10.27
N LYS A 173 -12.53 -3.51 11.55
CA LYS A 173 -11.72 -4.66 11.98
C LYS A 173 -12.62 -5.89 12.02
N THR A 174 -12.20 -6.97 11.38
CA THR A 174 -12.88 -8.25 11.36
C THR A 174 -11.98 -9.32 11.98
N PRO A 175 -12.51 -10.49 12.35
CA PRO A 175 -11.69 -11.61 12.80
C PRO A 175 -10.66 -12.07 11.76
N LYS A 176 -10.87 -11.77 10.47
CA LYS A 176 -9.99 -12.18 9.37
C LYS A 176 -9.03 -11.07 8.90
N GLY A 177 -9.04 -9.89 9.54
CA GLY A 177 -8.21 -8.74 9.16
C GLY A 177 -8.97 -7.41 9.15
N ARG A 178 -8.74 -6.56 8.15
CA ARG A 178 -9.41 -5.27 7.97
C ARG A 178 -10.25 -5.25 6.70
N SER A 179 -11.51 -4.90 6.83
CA SER A 179 -12.39 -4.62 5.68
C SER A 179 -12.36 -3.12 5.40
N ILE A 180 -12.09 -2.73 4.15
CA ILE A 180 -12.22 -1.37 3.64
C ILE A 180 -13.39 -1.34 2.66
N GLN A 181 -14.33 -0.44 2.89
CA GLN A 181 -15.44 -0.17 1.98
C GLN A 181 -15.32 1.26 1.43
N LEU A 182 -15.34 1.39 0.11
CA LEU A 182 -15.45 2.66 -0.60
C LEU A 182 -16.83 2.76 -1.25
N SER A 183 -17.50 3.89 -1.02
CA SER A 183 -18.78 4.20 -1.66
C SER A 183 -18.83 5.67 -2.05
N LEU A 184 -19.73 6.01 -2.99
CA LEU A 184 -20.14 7.39 -3.20
C LEU A 184 -20.78 7.95 -1.91
N HIS A 185 -20.76 9.27 -1.78
CA HIS A 185 -21.45 9.98 -0.70
C HIS A 185 -22.97 9.92 -0.85
#